data_AF-A0A6N2B6C0-F1
#
_entry.id   AF-A0A6N2B6C0-F1
#
_cell.length_a   1.000
_cell.length_b   1.000
_cell.length_c   1.000
_cell.angle_alpha   90.00
_cell.angle_beta   90.00
_cell.angle_gamma   90.00
#
_symmetry.space_group_name_H-M   'P 1'
#
loop_
_entity.id
_entity.type
_entity.pdbx_description
1 polymer ?
#
loop_
_entity_poly.entity_id
_entity_poly.type
_entity_poly.pdbx_seq_one_letter_code
_entity_poly.pdbx_strand_id
1 'polypeptide(L)' 'METSALQSTNVEGAFMTVLTEIYRIISKNMLIAAPGANYGKSQSFKGTRITIPSQDSDSGGNSGGCCMLS' A
#
# COMPACT_ATOMS: atom_id res chain seq x y z
N MET A 1 26.19 -1.47 12.16
CA MET A 1 25.80 -1.65 13.57
C MET A 1 26.93 -2.42 14.23
N GLU A 2 27.57 -1.87 15.25
CA GLU A 2 28.61 -2.59 16.02
C GLU A 2 27.94 -3.33 17.19
N THR A 3 28.44 -4.54 17.50
CA THR A 3 27.85 -5.42 18.52
C THR A 3 28.91 -5.86 19.53
N SER A 4 28.55 -5.92 20.81
CA SER A 4 29.40 -6.50 21.85
C SER A 4 28.61 -7.54 22.63
N ALA A 5 28.99 -8.82 22.47
CA ALA A 5 28.36 -9.91 23.21
C ALA A 5 28.64 -9.81 24.71
N LEU A 6 29.87 -9.43 25.09
CA LEU A 6 30.28 -9.29 26.50
C LEU A 6 29.44 -8.23 27.23
N GLN A 7 29.12 -7.14 26.54
CA GLN A 7 28.35 -6.02 27.11
C GLN A 7 26.85 -6.10 26.77
N SER A 8 26.40 -7.13 26.04
CA SER A 8 25.04 -7.24 25.51
C SER A 8 24.59 -6.03 24.66
N THR A 9 25.54 -5.31 24.07
CA THR A 9 25.26 -4.10 23.28
C THR A 9 24.88 -4.49 21.87
N ASN A 10 23.69 -4.05 21.42
CA ASN A 10 23.15 -4.21 20.07
C ASN A 10 22.99 -5.66 19.57
N VAL A 11 23.12 -6.68 20.43
CA VAL A 11 23.02 -8.09 20.02
C VAL A 11 21.62 -8.43 19.53
N GLU A 12 20.59 -8.13 20.33
CA GLU A 12 19.19 -8.35 19.97
C GLU A 12 18.77 -7.48 18.77
N GLY A 13 19.13 -6.19 18.79
CA GLY A 13 18.83 -5.25 17.72
C GLY A 13 19.45 -5.65 16.37
N ALA A 14 20.67 -6.19 16.38
CA ALA A 14 21.31 -6.72 15.17
C ALA A 14 20.57 -7.93 14.63
N PHE A 15 20.13 -8.84 15.50
CA PHE A 15 19.36 -10.01 15.11
C PHE A 15 18.00 -9.63 14.50
N MET A 16 17.28 -8.71 15.15
CA MET A 16 16.00 -8.21 14.65
C MET A 16 16.14 -7.47 13.32
N THR A 17 17.23 -6.72 13.14
CA THR A 17 17.51 -6.00 11.88
C THR A 17 17.68 -6.99 10.73
N VAL A 18 18.53 -8.00 10.89
CA VAL A 18 18.77 -9.01 9.84
C VAL A 18 17.49 -9.79 9.51
N LEU A 19 16.73 -10.22 10.52
CA LEU A 19 15.45 -10.91 10.30
C LEU A 19 14.43 -10.03 9.56
N THR A 20 14.37 -8.75 9.91
CA THR A 20 13.48 -7.78 9.24
C THR A 20 13.87 -7.55 7.78
N GLU A 21 15.16 -7.47 7.50
CA GLU A 21 15.67 -7.33 6.14
C GLU A 21 15.36 -8.55 5.28
N ILE A 22 15.58 -9.76 5.82
CA ILE A 22 15.21 -11.02 5.17
C ILE A 22 13.72 -11.03 4.83
N TYR A 23 12.87 -10.70 5.81
CA TYR A 23 11.42 -10.63 5.61
C TYR A 23 11.06 -9.64 4.50
N ARG A 24 11.57 -8.40 4.56
CA ARG A 24 11.31 -7.37 3.53
C ARG A 24 11.70 -7.84 2.12
N ILE A 25 12.86 -8.48 1.98
CA ILE A 25 13.33 -8.98 0.68
C ILE A 25 12.38 -10.06 0.15
N ILE A 26 12.01 -11.03 0.98
CA ILE A 26 11.13 -12.14 0.58
C ILE A 26 9.72 -11.62 0.25
N SER A 27 9.15 -10.76 1.11
CA SER A 27 7.83 -10.18 0.88
C SER A 27 7.80 -9.36 -0.40
N LYS A 28 8.84 -8.56 -0.68
CA LYS A 28 8.95 -7.83 -1.96
C LYS A 28 9.04 -8.78 -3.15
N ASN A 29 9.80 -9.86 -3.05
CA ASN A 29 9.93 -10.85 -4.12
C ASN A 29 8.60 -11.58 -4.37
N MET A 30 7.83 -11.90 -3.34
CA MET A 30 6.49 -12.48 -3.47
C MET A 30 5.52 -11.54 -4.19
N LEU A 31 5.58 -10.24 -3.90
CA LEU A 31 4.77 -9.23 -4.60
C LEU A 31 5.17 -9.07 -6.08
N ILE A 32 6.46 -9.29 -6.42
CA ILE A 32 6.96 -9.23 -7.80
C ILE A 32 6.70 -10.53 -8.56
N ALA A 33 6.63 -11.67 -7.88
CA ALA A 33 6.44 -13.00 -8.46
C ALA A 33 4.97 -13.42 -8.64
N ALA A 34 4.01 -12.50 -8.46
CA ALA A 34 2.64 -12.73 -8.91
C ALA A 34 2.64 -12.95 -10.44
N PRO A 35 1.88 -13.95 -10.95
CA PRO A 35 2.10 -14.53 -12.27
C PRO A 35 1.74 -13.55 -13.38
N GLY A 36 2.77 -12.93 -13.96
CA GLY A 36 2.63 -11.93 -15.00
C GLY A 36 3.98 -11.31 -15.34
N ALA A 37 4.96 -12.17 -15.67
CA ALA A 37 6.29 -11.77 -16.08
C ALA A 37 6.26 -10.75 -17.24
N ASN A 38 6.37 -9.46 -16.91
CA ASN A 38 6.76 -8.39 -17.82
C ASN A 38 7.74 -7.48 -17.09
N TYR A 39 8.98 -7.96 -16.99
CA TYR A 39 10.14 -7.15 -16.68
C TYR A 39 10.16 -5.89 -17.57
N GLY A 40 10.21 -4.70 -16.96
CA GLY A 40 10.70 -3.51 -17.65
C GLY A 40 9.69 -2.41 -18.03
N LYS A 41 8.47 -2.39 -17.49
CA LYS A 41 7.70 -1.14 -17.47
C LYS A 41 7.13 -0.93 -16.09
N SER A 42 7.77 -0.02 -15.36
CA SER A 42 7.14 0.79 -14.32
C SER A 42 5.74 1.16 -14.82
N GLN A 43 4.73 0.43 -14.34
CA GLN A 43 3.35 0.83 -14.54
C GLN A 43 3.20 2.11 -13.72
N SER A 44 3.43 3.22 -14.42
CA SER A 44 3.09 4.55 -13.98
C SER A 44 1.64 4.49 -13.51
N PHE A 45 1.43 4.61 -12.20
CA PHE A 45 0.12 4.77 -11.60
C PHE A 45 -0.44 6.14 -12.02
N LYS A 46 -0.79 6.27 -13.30
CA LYS A 46 -1.45 7.45 -13.83
C LYS A 46 -2.90 7.35 -13.42
N GLY A 47 -3.21 7.89 -12.23
CA GLY A 47 -4.57 7.96 -11.73
C GLY A 47 -5.48 8.64 -12.75
N THR A 48 -6.64 8.04 -13.00
CA THR A 48 -7.65 8.60 -13.89
C THR A 48 -8.46 9.63 -13.11
N ARG A 49 -8.49 10.89 -13.60
CA ARG A 49 -9.40 11.92 -13.07
C ARG A 49 -10.82 11.56 -13.52
N ILE A 50 -11.69 11.21 -12.58
CA ILE A 50 -13.11 10.97 -12.85
C ILE A 50 -13.80 12.33 -12.92
N THR A 51 -14.31 12.69 -14.09
CA THR A 51 -15.17 13.86 -14.28
C THR A 51 -16.61 13.38 -14.20
N ILE A 52 -17.32 13.83 -13.17
CA ILE A 52 -18.76 13.60 -13.01
C ILE A 52 -19.47 14.60 -13.94
N PRO A 53 -20.29 14.18 -14.92
CA PRO A 53 -21.17 15.11 -15.60
C PRO A 53 -22.17 15.65 -14.57
N SER A 54 -22.20 16.97 -14.43
CA SER A 54 -23.21 17.66 -13.63
C SER A 54 -24.57 17.16 -14.11
N GLN A 55 -25.31 16.48 -13.24
CA GLN A 55 -26.70 16.18 -13.50
C GLN A 55 -27.39 17.55 -13.55
N ASP A 56 -27.76 17.96 -14.76
CA ASP A 56 -28.53 19.18 -14.96
C ASP A 56 -29.73 19.09 -14.04
N SER A 57 -29.72 19.99 -13.05
CA SER A 57 -30.80 20.17 -12.12
C SER A 57 -31.97 20.73 -12.89
N ASP A 58 -32.83 19.86 -13.42
CA ASP A 58 -34.19 20.27 -13.69
C ASP A 58 -35.20 19.14 -13.56
N SER A 59 -36.31 19.49 -12.91
CA SER A 59 -37.62 18.87 -12.99
C SER A 59 -37.86 17.55 -12.23
N GLY A 60 -38.29 17.73 -10.97
CA GLY A 60 -39.55 17.16 -10.46
C GLY A 60 -39.65 15.64 -10.35
N GLY A 61 -39.44 15.10 -9.14
CA GLY A 61 -39.80 13.72 -8.83
C GLY A 61 -39.42 13.30 -7.42
N ASN A 62 -40.40 13.31 -6.51
CA ASN A 62 -40.32 12.79 -5.15
C ASN A 62 -39.78 11.34 -5.09
N SER A 63 -38.59 11.13 -4.52
CA SER A 63 -38.25 9.85 -3.89
C SER A 63 -37.18 10.06 -2.81
N GLY A 64 -37.57 9.77 -1.56
CA GLY A 64 -36.76 9.98 -0.36
C GLY A 64 -35.47 9.16 -0.37
N GLY A 65 -34.35 9.86 -0.27
CA GLY A 65 -33.03 9.29 0.00
C GLY A 65 -32.67 9.48 1.48
N CYS A 66 -32.80 8.38 2.22
CA CYS A 66 -32.47 8.25 3.64
C CYS A 66 -30.98 8.56 3.90
N CYS A 67 -30.71 9.59 4.71
CA CYS A 67 -29.51 9.79 5.53
C CYS A 67 -29.76 10.99 6.45
N MET A 68 -30.52 10.78 7.53
CA MET A 68 -30.51 11.71 8.66
C MET A 68 -29.25 11.41 9.47
N LEU A 69 -28.36 12.40 9.57
CA LEU A 69 -27.25 12.38 10.52
C LEU A 69 -27.82 12.20 11.93
N SER A 70 -27.39 11.14 12.62
CA SER A 70 -27.34 11.07 14.08
C SER A 70 -25.98 10.57 14.51
#